data_AF-A0A8B9J107-F1
#
_entry.id   AF-A0A8B9J107-F1
#
_cell.length_a   1.000
_cell.length_b   1.000
_cell.length_c   1.000
_cell.angle_alpha   90.00
_cell.angle_beta   90.00
_cell.angle_gamma   90.00
#
_symmetry.space_group_name_H-M   'P 1'
#
loop_
_entity.id
_entity.type
_entity.pdbx_description
1 polymer ?
#
loop_
_entity_poly.entity_id
_entity_poly.type
_entity_poly.pdbx_seq_one_letter_code
_entity_poly.pdbx_strand_id
1 'polypeptide(L)'
;HPRPALCSDPYTWRAVLGVHDLRRHSAHTTRRHIRGIVVHPEFKRDTFENDLALVELSSALRYSSAIQPICLPSAHLDPQSHNGTHCSIAGWGRKEEKGTKGLSPPLQPLSKAREQRGQHKNCTTPEACTSSPQ
;
A
#
# COMPACT_ATOMS: atom_id res chain seq x y z
N HIS A 1 31.28 -3.50 5.78
CA HIS A 1 29.98 -2.94 6.23
C HIS A 1 28.97 -4.06 6.37
N PRO A 2 28.28 -4.22 7.51
CA PRO A 2 27.27 -5.26 7.65
C PRO A 2 26.00 -4.83 6.92
N ARG A 3 25.55 -5.67 5.99
CA ARG A 3 24.27 -5.52 5.30
C ARG A 3 23.15 -5.62 6.35
N PRO A 4 22.22 -4.67 6.43
CA PRO A 4 21.06 -4.84 7.30
C PRO A 4 20.31 -6.09 6.85
N ALA A 5 19.99 -6.97 7.79
CA ALA A 5 19.11 -8.10 7.56
C ALA A 5 17.68 -7.58 7.27
N LEU A 6 17.44 -7.18 6.02
CA LEU A 6 16.12 -7.28 5.41
C LEU A 6 15.90 -8.78 5.19
N CYS A 7 14.84 -9.34 5.78
CA CYS A 7 14.56 -10.78 5.87
C CYS A 7 14.45 -11.55 4.54
N SER A 8 14.75 -10.96 3.38
CA SER A 8 14.85 -11.65 2.08
C SER A 8 15.59 -10.74 1.10
N ASP A 9 16.34 -11.34 0.17
CA ASP A 9 16.93 -10.61 -0.95
C ASP A 9 15.82 -9.97 -1.80
N PRO A 10 15.77 -8.64 -1.97
CA PRO A 10 14.74 -7.97 -2.75
C PRO A 10 14.70 -8.40 -4.22
N TYR A 11 15.77 -8.97 -4.78
CA TYR A 11 15.75 -9.54 -6.13
C TYR A 11 14.84 -10.79 -6.24
N THR A 12 14.51 -11.44 -5.13
CA THR A 12 13.56 -12.56 -5.10
C THR A 12 12.10 -12.11 -5.06
N TRP A 13 11.85 -10.82 -4.88
CA TRP A 13 10.50 -10.29 -4.73
C TRP A 13 9.78 -10.19 -6.08
N ARG A 14 8.45 -10.23 -6.00
CA ARG A 14 7.56 -10.06 -7.16
C ARG A 14 6.41 -9.14 -6.78
N ALA A 15 6.14 -8.16 -7.64
CA ALA A 15 4.91 -7.39 -7.57
C ALA A 15 3.76 -8.22 -8.15
N VAL A 16 2.65 -8.31 -7.43
CA VAL A 16 1.41 -8.98 -7.86
C VAL A 16 0.31 -7.94 -7.90
N LEU A 17 -0.24 -7.67 -9.09
CA LEU A 17 -1.22 -6.61 -9.34
C LEU A 17 -2.53 -7.18 -9.88
N GLY A 18 -3.63 -6.44 -9.73
CA GLY A 18 -4.96 -6.86 -10.19
C GLY A 18 -5.53 -8.06 -9.40
N VAL A 19 -5.08 -8.24 -8.16
CA VAL A 19 -5.48 -9.36 -7.29
C VAL A 19 -6.47 -8.88 -6.24
N HIS A 20 -7.50 -9.70 -5.98
CA HIS A 20 -8.45 -9.50 -4.87
C HIS A 20 -8.29 -10.59 -3.80
N ASP A 21 -8.16 -11.85 -4.23
CA ASP A 21 -7.92 -13.01 -3.36
C ASP A 21 -6.51 -13.55 -3.61
N LEU A 22 -5.62 -13.43 -2.62
CA LEU A 22 -4.24 -13.90 -2.74
C LEU A 22 -4.12 -15.42 -2.91
N ARG A 23 -5.16 -16.19 -2.56
CA ARG A 23 -5.19 -17.65 -2.70
C ARG A 23 -5.68 -18.11 -4.07
N ARG A 24 -6.33 -17.24 -4.83
CA ARG A 24 -6.95 -17.57 -6.12
C ARG A 24 -6.37 -16.70 -7.22
N HIS A 25 -5.75 -17.34 -8.22
CA HIS A 25 -5.32 -16.63 -9.41
C HIS A 25 -6.53 -16.28 -10.29
N SER A 26 -6.72 -14.99 -10.55
CA SER A 26 -7.72 -14.49 -11.49
C SER A 26 -7.06 -14.20 -12.85
N ALA A 27 -7.86 -14.15 -13.92
CA ALA A 27 -7.39 -13.74 -15.24
C ALA A 27 -6.83 -12.31 -15.27
N HIS A 28 -7.20 -11.47 -14.30
CA HIS A 28 -6.74 -10.09 -14.16
C HIS A 28 -5.42 -9.97 -13.38
N THR A 29 -4.94 -11.06 -12.78
CA THR A 29 -3.72 -11.04 -11.96
C THR A 29 -2.48 -10.99 -12.83
N THR A 30 -1.63 -9.99 -12.61
CA THR A 30 -0.35 -9.85 -13.30
C THR A 30 0.80 -9.90 -12.31
N ARG A 31 1.87 -10.63 -12.66
CA ARG A 31 3.11 -10.70 -11.88
C ARG A 31 4.24 -9.98 -12.60
N ARG A 32 5.08 -9.27 -11.85
CA ARG A 32 6.30 -8.61 -12.36
C ARG A 32 7.47 -8.83 -11.40
N HIS A 33 8.66 -9.02 -11.97
CA HIS A 33 9.89 -9.02 -11.19
C HIS A 33 10.22 -7.59 -10.77
N ILE A 34 10.95 -7.47 -9.66
CA ILE A 34 11.48 -6.19 -9.20
C ILE A 34 12.84 -5.98 -9.86
N ARG A 35 13.02 -4.85 -10.54
CA ARG A 35 14.30 -4.42 -11.11
C ARG A 35 15.18 -3.78 -10.04
N GLY A 36 14.57 -2.97 -9.18
CA GLY A 36 15.29 -2.22 -8.16
C GLY A 36 14.35 -1.67 -7.10
N ILE A 37 14.95 -1.34 -5.95
CA ILE A 37 14.29 -0.64 -4.85
C ILE A 37 15.12 0.59 -4.55
N VAL A 38 14.48 1.76 -4.56
CA VAL A 38 15.09 3.05 -4.23
C VAL A 38 14.49 3.50 -2.91
N VAL A 39 15.26 3.36 -1.83
CA VAL A 39 14.88 3.83 -0.50
C VAL A 39 15.07 5.35 -0.41
N HIS A 40 14.20 6.04 0.31
CA HIS A 40 14.38 7.47 0.55
C HIS A 40 15.78 7.76 1.13
N PRO A 41 16.56 8.68 0.55
CA PRO A 41 17.96 8.89 0.93
C PRO A 41 18.13 9.32 2.40
N GLU A 42 17.11 9.98 2.96
CA GLU A 42 17.09 10.45 4.35
C GLU A 42 16.26 9.56 5.29
N PHE A 43 16.02 8.29 4.93
CA PHE A 43 15.34 7.35 5.82
C PHE A 43 16.14 7.14 7.10
N LYS A 44 15.49 7.34 8.25
CA LYS A 44 16.09 7.10 9.57
C LYS A 44 15.47 5.87 10.22
N ARG A 45 16.26 4.81 10.39
CA ARG A 45 15.79 3.53 10.94
C ARG A 45 15.29 3.64 12.39
N ASP A 46 15.89 4.51 13.19
CA ASP A 46 15.58 4.60 14.63
C ASP A 46 14.28 5.38 14.89
N THR A 47 13.97 6.37 14.05
CA THR A 47 12.78 7.23 14.20
C THR A 47 11.67 6.93 13.18
N PHE A 48 11.96 6.11 12.17
CA PHE A 48 11.09 5.89 11.00
C PHE A 48 10.75 7.18 10.24
N GLU A 49 11.57 8.23 10.37
CA GLU A 49 11.46 9.40 9.52
C GLU A 49 11.76 9.03 8.08
N ASN A 50 10.96 9.59 7.16
CA ASN A 50 11.04 9.33 5.73
C ASN A 50 10.92 7.84 5.36
N ASP A 51 10.02 7.12 6.02
CA ASP A 51 9.68 5.72 5.72
C ASP A 51 8.92 5.60 4.38
N LEU A 52 9.65 5.76 3.28
CA LEU A 52 9.17 5.68 1.90
C LEU A 52 10.23 5.03 1.00
N ALA A 53 9.79 4.22 0.05
CA ALA A 53 10.64 3.66 -0.99
C ALA A 53 9.87 3.50 -2.30
N LEU A 54 10.59 3.60 -3.42
CA LEU A 54 10.08 3.29 -4.76
C LEU A 54 10.51 1.88 -5.17
N VAL A 55 9.61 1.17 -5.82
CA VAL A 55 9.86 -0.17 -6.36
C VAL A 55 9.74 -0.11 -7.88
N GLU A 56 10.83 -0.35 -8.58
CA GLU A 56 10.87 -0.35 -10.04
C GLU A 56 10.56 -1.76 -10.58
N LEU A 57 9.58 -1.86 -11.47
CA LEU A 57 9.21 -3.11 -12.12
C LEU A 57 10.17 -3.43 -13.27
N SER A 58 10.47 -4.71 -13.48
CA SER A 58 11.32 -5.18 -14.58
C SER A 58 10.76 -4.91 -15.98
N SER A 59 9.44 -4.71 -16.09
CA SER A 59 8.77 -4.38 -17.34
C SER A 59 7.46 -3.64 -17.09
N ALA A 60 7.04 -2.86 -18.08
CA ALA A 60 5.80 -2.09 -18.02
C ALA A 60 4.55 -2.96 -17.82
N LEU A 61 3.51 -2.33 -17.29
CA LEU A 61 2.19 -2.92 -17.10
C LEU A 61 1.22 -2.39 -18.15
N ARG A 62 0.26 -3.24 -18.53
CA ARG A 62 -0.92 -2.79 -19.29
C ARG A 62 -2.02 -2.48 -18.30
N TYR A 63 -2.57 -1.28 -18.37
CA TYR A 63 -3.70 -0.89 -17.53
C TYR A 63 -4.97 -1.63 -17.95
N SER A 64 -5.83 -1.87 -16.98
CA SER A 64 -7.11 -2.56 -17.15
C SER A 64 -8.08 -2.13 -16.06
N SER A 65 -9.34 -2.58 -16.10
CA SER A 65 -10.29 -2.32 -15.01
C SER A 65 -9.81 -2.80 -13.63
N ALA A 66 -8.86 -3.73 -13.56
CA ALA A 66 -8.28 -4.23 -12.31
C ALA A 66 -6.89 -3.64 -11.97
N ILE A 67 -6.25 -2.92 -12.90
CA ILE A 67 -4.92 -2.33 -12.71
C ILE A 67 -4.98 -0.88 -13.19
N GLN A 68 -5.03 0.04 -12.24
CA GLN A 68 -5.07 1.48 -12.49
C GLN A 68 -4.04 2.20 -11.60
N PRO A 69 -3.45 3.31 -12.07
CA PRO A 69 -2.57 4.12 -11.26
C PRO A 69 -3.35 4.86 -10.15
N ILE A 70 -2.66 5.16 -9.06
CA ILE A 70 -3.13 6.05 -8.01
C ILE A 70 -2.53 7.44 -8.24
N CYS A 71 -3.33 8.50 -8.08
CA CYS A 71 -2.81 9.85 -8.21
C CYS A 71 -1.99 10.24 -6.98
N LEU A 72 -0.87 10.91 -7.23
CA LEU A 72 -0.12 11.58 -6.17
C LEU A 72 -0.83 12.89 -5.79
N PRO A 73 -0.78 13.29 -4.52
CA PRO A 73 -1.28 14.60 -4.12
C PRO A 73 -0.51 15.71 -4.85
N SER A 74 -1.17 16.83 -5.09
CA SER A 74 -0.53 18.03 -5.63
C SER A 74 0.65 18.44 -4.74
N ALA A 75 1.75 18.90 -5.35
CA ALA A 75 2.89 19.43 -4.63
C ALA A 75 2.54 20.65 -3.75
N HIS A 76 1.40 21.31 -4.04
CA HIS A 76 0.89 22.46 -3.30
C HIS A 76 -0.25 22.09 -2.33
N LEU A 77 -0.52 20.81 -2.13
CA LEU A 77 -1.56 20.36 -1.21
C LEU A 77 -1.16 20.73 0.22
N ASP A 78 -2.00 21.50 0.91
CA ASP A 78 -1.84 21.78 2.34
C ASP A 78 -2.42 20.61 3.14
N PRO A 79 -1.60 19.83 3.87
CA PRO A 79 -2.09 18.70 4.66
C PRO A 79 -3.08 19.10 5.77
N GLN A 80 -3.00 20.35 6.26
CA GLN A 80 -3.89 20.85 7.32
C GLN A 80 -5.31 21.07 6.80
N SER A 81 -5.45 21.42 5.52
CA SER A 81 -6.75 21.64 4.87
C SER A 81 -7.65 20.39 4.82
N HIS A 82 -7.09 19.20 5.04
CA HIS A 82 -7.80 17.92 5.00
C HIS A 82 -8.09 17.33 6.39
N ASN A 83 -7.87 18.10 7.46
CA ASN A 83 -8.16 17.64 8.82
C ASN A 83 -9.66 17.31 8.99
N GLY A 84 -9.96 16.14 9.55
CA GLY A 84 -11.33 15.63 9.69
C GLY A 84 -11.93 14.95 8.44
N THR A 85 -11.17 14.82 7.35
CA THR A 85 -11.61 14.09 6.14
C THR A 85 -11.67 12.59 6.40
N HIS A 86 -12.68 11.92 5.83
CA HIS A 86 -12.78 10.47 5.89
C HIS A 86 -11.76 9.80 4.98
N CYS A 87 -11.02 8.84 5.55
CA CYS A 87 -9.91 8.18 4.90
C CYS A 87 -10.11 6.66 4.92
N SER A 88 -9.44 5.99 3.99
CA SER A 88 -9.57 4.55 3.84
C SER A 88 -8.22 3.89 3.58
N ILE A 89 -8.04 2.72 4.18
CA ILE A 89 -6.81 1.94 4.07
C ILE A 89 -7.21 0.52 3.66
N ALA A 90 -6.54 0.00 2.63
CA ALA A 90 -6.76 -1.34 2.11
C ALA A 90 -5.49 -2.19 2.26
N GLY A 91 -5.67 -3.48 2.51
CA GLY A 91 -4.57 -4.44 2.57
C GLY A 91 -5.02 -5.85 2.93
N TRP A 92 -4.12 -6.82 2.73
CA TRP A 92 -4.32 -8.24 3.08
C TRP A 92 -3.65 -8.65 4.41
N GLY A 93 -3.32 -7.65 5.24
CA GLY A 93 -2.73 -7.88 6.56
C GLY A 93 -3.69 -8.57 7.53
N ARG A 94 -3.17 -8.94 8.71
CA ARG A 94 -4.01 -9.49 9.79
C ARG A 94 -5.04 -8.45 10.21
N LYS A 95 -6.28 -8.89 10.43
CA LYS A 95 -7.37 -8.05 10.94
C LYS A 95 -7.33 -7.86 12.45
N GLU A 96 -6.66 -8.79 13.14
CA GLU A 96 -6.55 -8.82 14.59
C GLU A 96 -5.10 -9.08 14.99
N GLU A 97 -4.67 -8.40 16.05
CA GLU A 97 -3.42 -8.68 16.72
C GLU A 97 -3.64 -9.85 17.70
N LYS A 98 -2.78 -10.87 17.68
CA LYS A 98 -2.86 -11.96 18.67
C LYS A 98 -2.29 -11.48 20.00
N GLY A 99 -3.02 -10.61 20.70
CA GLY A 99 -2.75 -10.21 22.09
C GLY A 99 -3.64 -11.00 23.05
N THR A 100 -3.04 -11.53 24.11
CA THR A 100 -3.77 -12.10 25.26
C THR A 100 -4.79 -11.09 25.78
N LYS A 101 -6.01 -11.57 26.05
CA LYS A 101 -7.17 -10.79 26.53
C LYS A 101 -6.79 -9.68 27.53
N GLY A 102 -6.97 -8.44 27.09
CA GLY A 102 -6.88 -7.24 27.92
C GLY A 102 -7.57 -6.08 27.23
N LEU A 103 -8.90 -6.01 27.39
CA LEU A 103 -9.79 -4.87 27.10
C LEU A 103 -9.77 -4.28 25.67
N SER A 104 -10.61 -4.84 24.80
CA SER A 104 -11.24 -4.11 23.67
C SER A 104 -12.53 -4.84 23.26
N PRO A 105 -13.65 -4.14 22.97
CA PRO A 105 -14.92 -4.78 22.63
C PRO A 105 -14.86 -5.54 21.29
N PRO A 106 -15.71 -6.57 21.09
CA PRO A 106 -15.61 -7.50 19.98
C PRO A 106 -16.00 -6.83 18.66
N LEU A 107 -15.11 -6.89 17.66
CA LEU A 107 -15.44 -6.48 16.30
C LEU A 107 -15.80 -7.71 15.45
N GLN A 108 -16.92 -7.59 14.75
CA GLN A 108 -17.65 -8.68 14.10
C GLN A 108 -16.93 -9.29 12.90
N PRO A 109 -17.23 -10.57 12.55
CA PRO A 109 -16.53 -11.27 11.48
C PRO A 109 -17.04 -10.79 10.13
N LEU A 110 -16.16 -10.41 9.19
CA LEU A 110 -16.57 -10.16 7.81
C LEU A 110 -15.60 -10.75 6.78
N SER A 111 -16.15 -11.72 6.05
CA SER A 111 -15.73 -12.39 4.83
C SER A 111 -15.69 -11.49 3.58
N LYS A 112 -15.43 -10.19 3.74
CA LYS A 112 -15.30 -9.22 2.65
C LYS A 112 -14.17 -8.24 2.98
N ALA A 113 -13.37 -7.84 1.99
CA ALA A 113 -12.52 -6.67 2.11
C ALA A 113 -13.47 -5.49 2.41
N ARG A 114 -13.39 -4.92 3.61
CA ARG A 114 -14.22 -3.81 4.03
C ARG A 114 -13.33 -2.60 4.21
N GLU A 115 -13.78 -1.49 3.64
CA GLU A 115 -13.37 -0.12 3.96
C GLU A 115 -13.26 0.05 5.48
N GLN A 116 -12.04 0.19 6.00
CA GLN A 116 -11.84 0.51 7.40
C GLN A 116 -11.85 2.04 7.53
N ARG A 117 -12.93 2.59 8.11
CA ARG A 117 -13.00 3.99 8.55
C ARG A 117 -12.05 4.15 9.74
N GLY A 118 -10.82 4.54 9.45
CA GLY A 118 -9.82 4.82 10.48
C GLY A 118 -10.25 5.99 11.36
N GLN A 119 -10.19 5.81 12.68
CA GLN A 119 -10.30 6.91 13.64
C GLN A 119 -9.03 7.77 13.56
N HIS A 120 -9.23 9.08 13.33
CA HIS A 120 -8.27 10.17 13.53
C HIS A 120 -6.89 9.97 12.89
N LYS A 121 -6.85 9.82 11.56
CA LYS A 121 -5.65 10.07 10.77
C LYS A 121 -6.03 10.94 9.57
N ASN A 122 -5.39 12.11 9.47
CA ASN A 122 -5.57 13.04 8.37
C ASN A 122 -5.01 12.36 7.11
N CYS A 123 -5.86 12.09 6.13
CA CYS A 123 -5.40 11.63 4.83
C CYS A 123 -6.16 12.34 3.71
N THR A 124 -5.46 12.55 2.61
CA THR A 124 -6.04 12.92 1.33
C THR A 124 -6.64 11.66 0.71
N THR A 125 -7.89 11.72 0.26
CA THR A 125 -8.48 10.64 -0.54
C THR A 125 -7.78 10.58 -1.89
N PRO A 126 -7.22 9.45 -2.32
CA PRO A 126 -6.63 9.35 -3.65
C PRO A 126 -7.76 9.38 -4.70
N GLU A 127 -7.73 10.37 -5.59
CA GLU A 127 -8.55 10.33 -6.80
C GLU A 127 -7.96 9.31 -7.78
N ALA A 128 -8.82 8.56 -8.46
CA ALA A 128 -8.41 7.72 -9.57
C ALA A 128 -8.04 8.62 -10.75
N CYS A 129 -6.86 8.44 -11.32
CA CYS A 129 -6.44 9.27 -12.44
C CYS A 129 -7.26 8.91 -13.68
N THR A 130 -8.00 9.86 -14.25
CA THR A 130 -8.52 9.70 -15.61
C THR A 130 -7.31 9.74 -16.54
N SER A 131 -7.05 8.63 -17.23
CA SER A 131 -6.07 8.60 -18.30
C SER A 131 -6.43 9.69 -19.31
N SER A 132 -5.52 10.64 -19.54
CA SER A 132 -5.63 11.51 -20.71
C SER A 132 -5.64 10.59 -21.95
N PRO A 133 -6.61 10.74 -22.87
CA PRO A 133 -6.57 9.96 -24.11
C PRO A 133 -5.30 10.36 -24.86
N GLN A 134 -4.46 9.38 -25.18
CA GLN A 134 -3.48 9.52 -26.26
C GLN A 134 -4.21 9.44 -27.59
#